data_AF-A0A661L5L6-F1
#
_entry.id   AF-A0A661L5L6-F1
#
_cell.length_a   1.000
_cell.length_b   1.000
_cell.length_c   1.000
_cell.angle_alpha   90.00
_cell.angle_beta   90.00
_cell.angle_gamma   90.00
#
_symmetry.space_group_name_H-M   'P 1'
#
loop_
_entity.id
_entity.type
_entity.pdbx_description
1 polymer ?
#
loop_
_entity_poly.entity_id
_entity_poly.type
_entity_poly.pdbx_seq_one_letter_code
_entity_poly.pdbx_strand_id
1 'polypeptide(L)' 'MKTLFDTSVLVAAIVEPHSMHTRALPWLQRAKAGEIDFLAASHTLAELYAVLATLPLKPRSHT' A
#
# COMPACT_ATOMS: atom_id res chain seq x y z
N MET A 1 19.14 -0.66 -0.39
CA MET A 1 18.84 -1.56 0.76
C MET A 1 17.57 -2.28 0.39
N LYS A 2 17.58 -3.62 0.42
CA LYS A 2 16.42 -4.43 0.04
C LYS A 2 15.39 -4.43 1.17
N THR A 3 14.16 -4.04 0.86
CA THR A 3 13.07 -3.95 1.83
C THR A 3 11.86 -4.74 1.32
N LEU A 4 11.48 -5.78 2.06
CA LEU A 4 10.30 -6.58 1.77
C LEU A 4 9.07 -5.89 2.37
N PHE A 5 8.07 -5.63 1.54
CA PHE A 5 6.80 -5.06 1.94
C PHE A 5 5.77 -6.17 2.20
N ASP A 6 5.16 -6.12 3.37
CA ASP A 6 4.01 -6.96 3.72
C ASP A 6 2.70 -6.35 3.18
N THR A 7 1.67 -7.19 3.01
CA THR A 7 0.34 -6.77 2.54
C THR A 7 -0.21 -5.64 3.40
N SER A 8 -0.11 -5.75 4.73
CA SER A 8 -0.64 -4.73 5.66
C SER A 8 0.02 -3.36 5.49
N VAL A 9 1.33 -3.33 5.23
CA VAL A 9 2.09 -2.08 5.00
C VAL A 9 1.67 -1.44 3.68
N LEU A 10 1.49 -2.23 2.63
CA LEU A 10 1.05 -1.72 1.33
C LEU A 10 -0.39 -1.19 1.39
N VAL A 11 -1.30 -1.91 2.04
CA VAL A 11 -2.68 -1.44 2.27
C VAL A 11 -2.66 -0.11 3.02
N ALA A 12 -1.91 -0.01 4.12
CA ALA A 12 -1.80 1.23 4.88
C ALA A 12 -1.21 2.38 4.06
N ALA A 13 -0.20 2.11 3.22
CA ALA A 13 0.43 3.13 2.39
C ALA A 13 -0.48 3.62 1.23
N ILE A 14 -1.36 2.77 0.71
CA ILE A 14 -2.24 3.07 -0.43
C ILE A 14 -3.57 3.70 0.02
N VAL A 15 -4.12 3.25 1.15
CA VAL A 15 -5.44 3.68 1.65
C VAL A 15 -5.28 4.91 2.55
N GLU A 16 -5.53 6.10 2.01
CA GLU A 16 -5.36 7.38 2.74
C GLU A 16 -6.13 7.44 4.09
N PRO A 17 -7.38 6.96 4.21
CA PRO A 17 -8.08 6.93 5.50
C PRO A 17 -7.55 5.91 6.52
N HIS A 18 -6.57 5.08 6.16
CA HIS A 18 -6.04 4.05 7.05
C HIS A 18 -5.28 4.68 8.23
N SER A 19 -5.51 4.20 9.45
CA SER A 19 -4.92 4.79 10.67
C SER A 19 -3.39 4.85 10.64
N MET A 20 -2.74 3.88 9.98
CA MET A 20 -1.28 3.80 9.83
C MET A 20 -0.75 4.47 8.55
N HIS A 21 -1.58 5.17 7.78
CA HIS A 21 -1.18 5.75 6.49
C HIS A 21 0.05 6.66 6.62
N THR A 22 0.04 7.58 7.59
CA THR A 22 1.16 8.50 7.86
C THR A 22 2.47 7.78 8.17
N ARG A 23 2.41 6.56 8.72
CA ARG A 23 3.61 5.76 9.04
C ARG A 23 4.07 4.91 7.85
N ALA A 24 3.14 4.42 7.03
CA ALA A 24 3.43 3.51 5.92
C ALA A 24 3.81 4.23 4.63
N LEU A 25 3.18 5.37 4.32
CA LEU A 25 3.40 6.13 3.10
C LEU A 25 4.88 6.51 2.87
N PRO A 26 5.67 6.95 3.87
CA PRO A 26 7.08 7.28 3.67
C PRO A 26 7.89 6.11 3.12
N TRP A 27 7.61 4.87 3.54
CA TRP A 27 8.33 3.70 3.02
C TRP A 27 8.09 3.48 1.53
N LEU A 28 6.84 3.61 1.09
CA LEU A 28 6.48 3.50 -0.33
C LEU A 28 7.08 4.67 -1.16
N GLN A 29 7.12 5.87 -0.60
CA GLN A 29 7.74 7.03 -1.24
C GLN A 29 9.25 6.86 -1.42
N ARG A 30 9.95 6.35 -0.41
CA ARG A 30 11.39 6.06 -0.49
C ARG A 30 11.70 4.99 -1.54
N ALA A 31 10.86 3.96 -1.63
CA ALA A 31 10.95 2.95 -2.68
C ALA A 31 10.76 3.57 -4.08
N LYS A 32 9.74 4.43 -4.24
CA LYS A 32 9.48 5.18 -5.48
C LYS A 32 10.65 6.11 -5.86
N ALA A 33 11.29 6.72 -4.87
CA ALA A 33 12.46 7.59 -5.05
C ALA A 33 13.76 6.82 -5.35
N GLY A 34 13.74 5.48 -5.32
CA GLY A 34 14.93 4.65 -5.54
C GLY A 34 15.90 4.61 -4.36
N GLU A 35 15.50 5.10 -3.18
CA GLU A 35 16.34 5.07 -1.97
C GLU A 35 16.45 3.66 -1.37
N ILE A 36 15.43 2.83 -1.59
CA ILE A 36 15.36 1.43 -1.17
C ILE A 36 14.87 0.55 -2.31
N ASP A 37 15.36 -0.69 -2.34
CA ASP A 37 14.92 -1.67 -3.33
C ASP A 37 13.61 -2.28 -2.84
N PHE A 38 12.54 -2.05 -3.59
CA PHE A 38 11.22 -2.58 -3.30
C PHE A 38 11.17 -4.07 -3.60
N LEU A 39 10.84 -4.88 -2.59
CA LEU A 39 10.54 -6.31 -2.76
C LEU A 39 9.13 -6.59 -2.27
N ALA A 40 8.40 -7.41 -3.01
CA ALA A 40 7.11 -7.97 -2.61
C ALA A 40 7.04 -9.43 -3.07
N ALA A 41 6.47 -10.31 -2.24
CA ALA A 41 6.19 -11.68 -2.65
C ALA A 41 4.97 -11.71 -3.60
N SER A 42 4.89 -12.71 -4.48
CA SER A 42 3.71 -12.89 -5.34
C SER A 42 2.42 -13.04 -4.53
N HIS A 43 2.50 -13.68 -3.36
CA HIS A 43 1.37 -13.82 -2.45
C HIS A 43 0.90 -12.46 -1.89
N THR A 44 1.83 -11.59 -1.51
CA THR A 44 1.53 -10.21 -1.08
C THR A 44 0.74 -9.44 -2.14
N LEU A 45 1.11 -9.59 -3.42
CA LEU A 45 0.38 -8.93 -4.52
C LEU A 45 -1.04 -9.48 -4.68
N ALA A 46 -1.23 -10.80 -4.56
CA ALA A 46 -2.53 -11.44 -4.65
C ALA A 46 -3.46 -10.99 -3.50
N GLU A 47 -2.96 -10.99 -2.27
CA GLU A 47 -3.71 -10.51 -1.11
C GLU A 47 -4.01 -9.00 -1.21
N LEU A 48 -3.02 -8.19 -1.61
CA LEU A 48 -3.20 -6.75 -1.79
C LEU A 48 -4.32 -6.47 -2.79
N TYR A 49 -4.34 -7.18 -3.92
CA TYR A 49 -5.41 -7.07 -4.90
C TYR A 49 -6.77 -7.43 -4.29
N ALA A 50 -6.88 -8.57 -3.59
CA ALA A 50 -8.13 -9.01 -2.98
C ALA A 50 -8.66 -8.00 -1.94
N VAL A 51 -7.78 -7.41 -1.13
CA VAL A 51 -8.13 -6.37 -0.17
C VAL A 51 -8.61 -5.13 -0.89
N LEU A 52 -7.82 -4.57 -1.81
CA LEU A 52 -8.16 -3.31 -2.49
C LEU A 52 -9.44 -3.43 -3.32
N ALA A 53 -9.68 -4.59 -3.95
CA ALA A 53 -10.88 -4.84 -4.75
C ALA A 53 -12.17 -4.98 -3.93
N THR A 54 -12.06 -5.25 -2.62
CA THR A 54 -13.20 -5.43 -1.72
C THR A 54 -13.40 -4.25 -0.75
N LEU A 55 -12.50 -3.25 -0.77
CA LEU A 55 -12.64 -2.08 0.08
C LEU A 55 -13.95 -1.33 -0.27
N PRO A 56 -14.78 -1.00 0.74
CA PRO A 56 -15.98 -0.20 0.54
C PRO A 56 -15.60 1.27 0.37
N LEU A 57 -14.92 1.59 -0.73
CA LEU A 57 -14.64 2.95 -1.13
C LEU A 57 -15.95 3.55 -1.61
N LYS A 58 -16.52 4.48 -0.84
CA LYS A 58 -17.70 5.23 -1.29
C LYS A 58 -17.36 5.86 -2.65
N PRO A 59 -18.17 5.63 -3.70
CA PRO A 59 -17.96 6.35 -4.95
C PRO A 59 -18.01 7.84 -4.63
N ARG A 60 -17.06 8.62 -5.15
CA ARG A 60 -17.21 10.07 -5.20
C ARG A 60 -18.39 10.35 -6.12
N SER A 61 -19.59 10.46 -5.55
CA SER A 61 -20.73 11.02 -6.26
C SER A 61 -20.36 12.46 -6.59
N HIS A 62 -19.97 12.71 -7.84
CA HIS A 62 -19.94 14.07 -8.36
C HIS A 62 -21.34 14.64 -8.19
N THR A 63 -21.49 15.55 -7.24
CA THR A 63 -22.64 16.47 -7.11
C THR A 63 -22.08 17.87 -7.29
#